data_AF-A0A7X3KX88-F1
#
_entry.id   AF-A0A7X3KX88-F1
#
_cell.length_a   1.000
_cell.length_b   1.000
_cell.length_c   1.000
_cell.angle_alpha   90.00
_cell.angle_beta   90.00
_cell.angle_gamma   90.00
#
_symmetry.space_group_name_H-M   'P 1'
#
loop_
_entity.id
_entity.type
_entity.pdbx_description
1 polymer ?
#
loop_
_entity_poly.entity_id
_entity_poly.type
_entity_poly.pdbx_seq_one_letter_code
_entity_poly.pdbx_strand_id
1 'polypeptide(L)'
;SILFSFGARGAAAGRTAGTFLPTAAFETGIPEQLGIDRNFVEAKNMREISKADLKYNNATPDIKVDPETYELTVDGKKVTSEAATELPMTQRYFLF
;
A
#
# COMPACT_ATOMS: atom_id res chain seq x y z
N SER A 1 -25.34 0.88 18.59
CA SER A 1 -25.16 1.65 17.34
C SER A 1 -24.18 0.88 16.48
N ILE A 2 -24.59 0.33 15.33
CA ILE A 2 -23.69 -0.45 14.46
C ILE A 2 -23.16 0.50 13.37
N LEU A 3 -21.89 0.89 13.52
CA LEU A 3 -21.17 1.93 12.78
C LEU A 3 -20.79 1.53 11.33
N PHE A 4 -21.63 0.74 10.67
CA PHE A 4 -21.44 0.33 9.28
C PHE A 4 -22.46 1.03 8.38
N SER A 5 -22.02 1.50 7.21
CA SER A 5 -22.92 1.98 6.17
C SER A 5 -23.52 0.80 5.38
N PHE A 6 -24.54 1.03 4.56
CA PHE A 6 -25.26 -0.02 3.83
C PHE A 6 -24.38 -0.89 2.92
N GLY A 7 -23.32 -0.32 2.34
CA GLY A 7 -22.37 -1.08 1.51
C GLY A 7 -21.62 -2.18 2.26
N ALA A 8 -21.51 -2.10 3.59
CA ALA A 8 -20.83 -3.12 4.39
C ALA A 8 -21.78 -4.22 4.93
N ARG A 9 -23.04 -4.29 4.46
CA ARG A 9 -24.07 -5.19 4.99
C ARG A 9 -24.56 -6.18 3.94
N GLY A 10 -24.84 -7.41 4.37
CA GLY A 10 -25.45 -8.45 3.54
C GLY A 10 -24.71 -8.67 2.22
N ALA A 11 -25.45 -8.96 1.14
CA ALA A 11 -24.89 -9.17 -0.19
C ALA A 11 -24.21 -7.92 -0.78
N ALA A 12 -24.53 -6.71 -0.29
CA ALA A 12 -23.88 -5.49 -0.77
C ALA A 12 -22.38 -5.49 -0.46
N ALA A 13 -21.96 -6.06 0.68
CA ALA A 13 -20.55 -6.14 1.07
C ALA A 13 -19.70 -6.95 0.09
N GLY A 14 -20.29 -7.97 -0.54
CA GLY A 14 -19.66 -8.76 -1.59
C GLY A 14 -19.43 -7.97 -2.88
N ARG A 15 -20.43 -7.15 -3.25
CA ARG A 15 -20.49 -6.40 -4.51
C ARG A 15 -19.75 -5.07 -4.49
N THR A 16 -19.54 -4.47 -3.32
CA THR A 16 -18.84 -3.17 -3.18
C THR A 16 -17.39 -3.32 -2.74
N ALA A 17 -16.83 -4.52 -2.80
CA ALA A 17 -15.44 -4.79 -2.44
C ALA A 17 -14.82 -5.77 -3.44
N GLY A 18 -13.50 -5.71 -3.57
CA GLY A 18 -12.73 -6.57 -4.48
C GLY A 18 -11.73 -7.45 -3.73
N THR A 19 -11.57 -8.68 -4.19
CA THR A 19 -10.53 -9.61 -3.74
C THR A 19 -9.52 -9.79 -4.88
N PHE A 20 -8.27 -9.42 -4.64
CA PHE A 20 -7.22 -9.56 -5.65
C PHE A 20 -6.59 -10.96 -5.56
N LEU A 21 -6.49 -11.65 -6.69
CA LEU A 21 -5.89 -12.98 -6.78
C LEU A 21 -4.82 -13.01 -7.90
N PRO A 22 -3.78 -13.85 -7.77
CA PRO A 22 -2.79 -14.03 -8.84
C PRO A 22 -3.41 -14.72 -10.05
N THR A 23 -2.82 -14.53 -11.24
CA THR A 23 -3.25 -15.18 -12.49
C THR A 23 -3.43 -16.70 -12.35
N ALA A 24 -2.51 -17.39 -11.65
CA ALA A 24 -2.61 -18.83 -11.42
C ALA A 24 -3.91 -19.28 -10.70
N ALA A 25 -4.52 -18.42 -9.89
CA ALA A 25 -5.79 -18.71 -9.23
C ALA A 25 -6.98 -18.62 -10.20
N PHE A 26 -6.92 -17.71 -11.17
CA PHE A 26 -7.92 -17.64 -12.25
C PHE A 26 -7.77 -18.83 -13.20
N GLU A 27 -6.53 -19.21 -13.55
CA GLU A 27 -6.25 -20.36 -14.43
C GLU A 27 -6.73 -21.70 -13.83
N THR A 28 -6.73 -21.80 -12.50
CA THR A 28 -7.19 -23.00 -11.77
C THR A 28 -8.67 -22.94 -11.36
N GLY A 29 -9.39 -21.86 -11.71
CA GLY A 29 -10.82 -21.70 -11.41
C GLY A 29 -11.15 -21.51 -9.94
N ILE A 30 -10.22 -20.96 -9.15
CA ILE A 30 -10.42 -20.69 -7.72
C ILE A 30 -11.62 -19.76 -7.44
N PRO A 31 -11.84 -18.66 -8.19
CA PRO A 31 -13.01 -17.80 -7.97
C PRO A 31 -14.33 -18.58 -7.95
N GLU A 32 -14.51 -19.50 -8.90
CA GLU A 32 -15.70 -20.33 -9.03
C GLU A 32 -15.78 -21.39 -7.93
N GLN A 33 -14.65 -22.03 -7.60
CA GLN A 33 -14.57 -23.06 -6.56
C GLN A 33 -14.89 -22.54 -5.17
N LEU A 34 -14.54 -21.28 -4.88
CA LEU A 34 -14.79 -20.68 -3.56
C LEU A 34 -16.28 -20.47 -3.30
N GLY A 35 -17.11 -20.28 -4.33
CA GLY A 35 -18.56 -20.09 -4.18
C GLY A 35 -18.95 -18.85 -3.35
N ILE A 36 -18.06 -17.86 -3.26
CA ILE A 36 -18.27 -16.63 -2.49
C ILE A 36 -18.75 -15.53 -3.42
N ASP A 37 -19.83 -14.83 -3.06
CA ASP A 37 -20.31 -13.62 -3.74
C ASP A 37 -19.35 -12.44 -3.47
N ARG A 38 -18.27 -12.37 -4.25
CA ARG A 38 -17.23 -11.32 -4.22
C ARG A 38 -16.77 -11.00 -5.64
N ASN A 39 -16.39 -9.74 -5.87
CA ASN A 39 -15.68 -9.39 -7.10
C ASN A 39 -14.22 -9.83 -7.00
N PHE A 40 -13.82 -10.81 -7.79
CA PHE A 40 -12.41 -11.21 -7.90
C PHE A 40 -11.71 -10.40 -8.99
N VAL A 41 -10.52 -9.88 -8.70
CA VAL A 41 -9.72 -9.06 -9.61
C VAL A 41 -8.36 -9.70 -9.82
N GLU A 42 -7.95 -9.85 -11.08
CA GLU A 42 -6.64 -10.38 -11.42
C GLU A 42 -5.53 -9.37 -11.11
N ALA A 43 -4.59 -9.76 -10.25
CA ALA A 43 -3.35 -9.02 -10.01
C ALA A 43 -2.29 -9.45 -11.03
N LYS A 44 -1.93 -8.55 -11.95
CA LYS A 44 -0.97 -8.79 -13.05
C LYS A 44 -0.03 -7.61 -13.31
N ASN A 45 0.96 -7.83 -14.17
CA ASN A 45 1.96 -6.85 -14.65
C ASN A 45 2.98 -6.38 -13.59
N MET A 46 3.12 -7.08 -12.46
CA MET A 46 4.09 -6.73 -11.40
C MET A 46 5.56 -6.87 -11.83
N ARG A 47 5.84 -7.58 -12.93
CA ARG A 47 7.21 -7.81 -13.45
C ARG A 47 7.64 -6.79 -14.50
N GLU A 48 6.72 -5.96 -14.98
CA GLU A 48 6.97 -4.97 -16.04
C GLU A 48 7.11 -3.55 -15.48
N ILE A 49 6.77 -3.34 -14.20
CA ILE A 49 6.87 -2.05 -13.54
C ILE A 49 8.21 -1.88 -12.81
N SER A 50 8.65 -0.64 -12.71
CA SER A 50 9.92 -0.20 -12.14
C SER A 50 9.73 1.01 -11.22
N LYS A 51 10.82 1.54 -10.67
CA LYS A 51 10.80 2.80 -9.91
C LYS A 51 10.26 3.97 -10.75
N ALA A 52 10.45 3.94 -12.08
CA ALA A 52 9.99 4.97 -13.00
C ALA A 52 8.46 5.12 -13.04
N ASP A 53 7.74 4.03 -12.77
CA ASP A 53 6.27 3.96 -12.86
C ASP A 53 5.56 4.50 -11.61
N LEU A 54 6.30 4.80 -10.53
CA LEU A 54 5.76 5.39 -9.31
C LEU A 54 5.39 6.86 -9.52
N LYS A 55 4.10 7.14 -9.68
CA LYS A 55 3.57 8.50 -9.79
C LYS A 55 4.02 9.36 -8.62
N TYR A 56 4.59 10.52 -8.94
CA TYR A 56 5.13 11.51 -8.00
C TYR A 56 6.34 11.06 -7.15
N ASN A 57 6.82 9.82 -7.27
CA ASN A 57 7.84 9.23 -6.38
C ASN A 57 8.82 8.30 -7.12
N ASN A 58 9.29 8.70 -8.29
CA ASN A 58 10.10 7.87 -9.19
C ASN A 58 11.62 8.14 -9.18
N ALA A 59 12.12 8.98 -8.26
CA ALA A 59 13.54 9.30 -8.20
C ALA A 59 14.43 8.08 -7.91
N THR A 60 15.57 7.99 -8.58
CA THR A 60 16.62 6.97 -8.40
C THR A 60 18.00 7.64 -8.19
N PRO A 61 18.21 8.32 -7.04
CA PRO A 61 19.47 9.04 -6.77
C PRO A 61 20.61 8.09 -6.38
N ASP A 62 21.85 8.62 -6.35
CA ASP A 62 23.00 7.92 -5.75
C ASP A 62 22.91 8.03 -4.23
N ILE A 63 22.64 6.89 -3.57
CA ILE A 63 22.50 6.83 -2.11
C ILE A 63 23.70 6.09 -1.53
N LYS A 64 24.39 6.72 -0.58
CA LYS A 64 25.55 6.13 0.12
C LYS A 64 25.38 6.23 1.63
N VAL A 65 25.81 5.18 2.32
CA VAL A 65 25.82 5.09 3.78
C VAL A 65 27.25 4.81 4.23
N ASP A 66 27.77 5.65 5.11
CA ASP A 66 29.04 5.40 5.78
C ASP A 66 28.87 4.27 6.83
N PRO A 67 29.65 3.18 6.78
CA PRO A 67 29.42 2.01 7.62
C PRO A 67 29.82 2.19 9.09
N GLU A 68 30.62 3.21 9.41
CA GLU A 68 31.10 3.46 10.78
C GLU A 68 30.23 4.48 11.50
N THR A 69 29.85 5.55 10.79
CA THR A 69 29.11 6.70 11.33
C THR A 69 27.62 6.67 11.03
N TYR A 70 27.20 5.79 10.11
CA TYR A 70 25.84 5.71 9.57
C TYR A 70 25.36 7.00 8.87
N GLU A 71 26.29 7.86 8.47
CA GLU A 71 25.96 9.07 7.73
C GLU A 71 25.40 8.72 6.34
N LEU A 72 24.22 9.27 6.03
CA LEU A 72 23.54 9.10 4.76
C LEU A 72 23.80 10.29 3.83
N THR A 73 24.20 10.01 2.60
CA THR A 73 24.27 11.01 1.53
C THR A 73 23.40 10.62 0.35
N VAL A 74 22.80 11.64 -0.29
CA VAL A 74 22.02 11.52 -1.52
C VAL A 74 22.59 12.51 -2.53
N ASP A 75 23.05 11.99 -3.68
CA ASP A 75 23.74 12.77 -4.72
C ASP A 75 24.90 13.62 -4.14
N GLY A 76 25.67 13.01 -3.23
CA GLY A 76 26.81 13.63 -2.55
C GLY A 76 26.46 14.65 -1.46
N LYS A 77 25.17 14.86 -1.16
CA LYS A 77 24.73 15.76 -0.08
C LYS A 77 24.29 14.98 1.13
N LYS A 78 24.81 15.34 2.31
CA LYS A 78 24.37 14.77 3.59
C LYS A 78 22.88 15.01 3.80
N VAL A 79 22.15 13.96 4.16
CA VAL A 79 20.72 14.02 4.50
C VAL A 79 20.56 13.73 5.98
N THR A 80 19.90 14.65 6.68
CA THR A 80 19.55 14.52 8.10
C THR A 80 18.30 15.34 8.39
N SER A 81 17.63 15.05 9.50
CA SER A 81 16.50 15.81 10.00
C SER A 81 16.51 15.81 11.52
N GLU A 82 16.11 16.93 12.12
CA GLU A 82 15.91 17.00 13.56
C GLU A 82 14.64 16.25 13.98
N ALA A 83 14.67 15.66 15.17
CA ALA A 83 13.49 15.02 15.72
C ALA A 83 12.40 16.08 16.03
N ALA A 84 11.19 15.86 15.51
CA ALA A 84 10.05 16.73 15.84
C ALA A 84 9.58 16.46 17.28
N THR A 85 9.33 17.52 18.04
CA THR A 85 8.81 17.43 19.42
C THR A 85 7.28 17.34 19.49
N GLU A 86 6.60 17.74 18.41
CA GLU A 86 5.15 17.65 18.24
C GLU A 86 4.82 17.34 16.78
N LEU A 87 3.64 16.73 16.55
CA LEU A 87 3.17 16.39 15.21
C LEU A 87 1.71 16.81 15.02
N PRO A 88 1.32 17.30 13.83
CA PRO A 88 -0.09 17.48 13.49
C PRO A 88 -0.80 16.12 13.46
N MET A 89 -2.14 16.14 13.49
CA MET A 89 -2.96 14.91 13.45
C MET A 89 -2.73 13.96 14.64
N THR A 90 -2.30 14.46 15.79
CA THR A 90 -2.11 13.68 17.03
C THR A 90 -3.11 14.08 18.12
N GLN A 91 -2.66 14.65 19.24
CA GLN A 91 -3.44 14.93 20.46
C GLN A 91 -4.72 15.76 20.22
N ARG A 92 -4.78 16.55 19.13
CA ARG A 92 -5.98 17.30 18.75
C ARG A 92 -7.16 16.41 18.32
N TYR A 93 -6.88 15.21 17.80
CA TYR A 93 -7.89 14.36 17.13
C TYR A 93 -8.19 13.06 17.87
N PHE A 94 -7.33 12.64 18.79
CA PHE A 94 -7.49 11.40 19.55
C PHE A 94 -7.81 11.70 21.01
N LEU A 95 -8.84 11.02 21.54
CA LEU A 95 -9.25 11.18 22.94
C LEU A 95 -8.21 10.61 23.91
N PHE A 96 -7.45 9.61 23.48
CA PHE A 96 -6.33 8.98 24.18
C PHE A 96 -5.24 8.60 23.17
#